data_AF-A0A929VL66-F1
#
_entry.id   AF-A0A929VL66-F1
#
_cell.length_a   1.000
_cell.length_b   1.000
_cell.length_c   1.000
_cell.angle_alpha   90.00
_cell.angle_beta   90.00
_cell.angle_gamma   90.00
#
_symmetry.space_group_name_H-M   'P 1'
#
loop_
_entity.id
_entity.type
_entity.pdbx_description
1 polymer ?
#
loop_
_entity_poly.entity_id
_entity_poly.type
_entity_poly.pdbx_seq_one_letter_code
_entity_poly.pdbx_strand_id
1 'polypeptide(L)'
;MKKKLSLLLMAMLIIPNISFASGNLSYDEAVKTAIKNNLNLERLTDTINYIDDTLEKGISTDDEEKDISTIISNSMKFENLLNDKKINETSYDSQKEALKINIKDIFSKIEYLEKNKTLITKKITNMNKTISINSVRYAKGLISKIDYDESMLELDKLKNSLKENELKTKTAYKELSNIIGSKNNSKIKYLDIKYTPLTTLQISKQQ
;
A
#
# COMPACT_ATOMS: atom_id res chain seq x y z
N MET A 1 -0.76 -3.85 -59.27
CA MET A 1 -1.54 -2.86 -58.50
C MET A 1 -1.41 -3.14 -57.01
N LYS A 2 -1.16 -2.07 -56.24
CA LYS A 2 -0.68 -2.07 -54.85
C LYS A 2 -1.69 -2.72 -53.89
N LYS A 3 -1.28 -3.75 -53.13
CA LYS A 3 -2.06 -4.25 -51.99
C LYS A 3 -1.94 -3.25 -50.85
N LYS A 4 -3.07 -2.66 -50.45
CA LYS A 4 -3.17 -1.75 -49.30
C LYS A 4 -2.80 -2.54 -48.04
N LEU A 5 -1.65 -2.19 -47.46
CA LEU A 5 -1.26 -2.62 -46.13
C LEU A 5 -2.24 -1.98 -45.16
N SER A 6 -3.17 -2.78 -44.63
CA SER A 6 -4.08 -2.36 -43.56
C SER A 6 -3.22 -2.02 -42.34
N LEU A 7 -2.97 -0.73 -42.15
CA LEU A 7 -2.35 -0.16 -40.97
C LEU A 7 -3.32 -0.40 -39.80
N LEU A 8 -3.15 -1.52 -39.08
CA LEU A 8 -3.88 -1.79 -37.87
C LEU A 8 -3.44 -0.74 -36.85
N LEU A 9 -4.23 0.33 -36.73
CA LEU A 9 -4.07 1.37 -35.75
C LEU A 9 -4.24 0.72 -34.37
N MET A 10 -3.13 0.36 -33.71
CA MET A 10 -3.15 0.06 -32.28
C MET A 10 -3.60 1.33 -31.58
N ALA A 11 -4.90 1.43 -31.32
CA ALA A 11 -5.44 2.31 -30.31
C ALA A 11 -4.82 1.88 -28.98
N MET A 12 -3.66 2.46 -28.66
CA MET A 12 -3.15 2.48 -27.30
C MET A 12 -4.22 3.21 -26.51
N LEU A 13 -5.00 2.47 -25.72
CA LEU A 13 -5.64 3.03 -24.54
C LEU A 13 -4.50 3.58 -23.68
N ILE A 14 -4.24 4.88 -23.83
CA ILE A 14 -3.24 5.60 -23.05
C ILE A 14 -3.84 5.66 -21.64
N ILE A 15 -3.48 4.69 -20.81
CA ILE A 15 -3.69 4.81 -19.38
C ILE A 15 -2.83 6.02 -18.97
N PRO A 16 -3.40 7.06 -18.35
CA PRO A 16 -2.62 8.23 -17.95
C PRO A 16 -1.49 7.77 -17.03
N ASN A 17 -0.25 8.04 -17.46
CA ASN A 17 0.94 7.77 -16.67
C ASN A 17 0.84 8.54 -15.35
N ILE A 18 1.13 7.86 -14.24
CA ILE A 18 1.23 8.51 -12.95
C ILE A 18 2.47 9.41 -12.99
N SER A 19 2.25 10.72 -12.98
CA SER A 19 3.31 11.72 -12.88
C SER A 19 3.46 12.11 -11.41
N PHE A 20 4.67 12.02 -10.89
CA PHE A 20 4.99 12.36 -9.50
C PHE A 20 5.79 13.66 -9.45
N ALA A 21 5.55 14.48 -8.42
CA ALA A 21 6.36 15.65 -8.09
C ALA A 21 7.78 15.22 -7.67
N SER A 22 8.75 16.15 -7.74
CA SER A 22 10.13 15.87 -7.34
C SER A 22 10.21 15.62 -5.82
N GLY A 23 10.51 14.38 -5.44
CA GLY A 23 10.65 13.93 -4.05
C GLY A 23 10.03 12.56 -3.85
N ASN A 24 10.73 11.66 -3.15
CA ASN A 24 10.21 10.33 -2.82
C ASN A 24 9.56 10.36 -1.43
N LEU A 25 8.36 9.78 -1.29
CA LEU A 25 7.71 9.57 -0.01
C LEU A 25 8.35 8.38 0.71
N SER A 26 8.99 8.62 1.86
CA SER A 26 9.50 7.55 2.72
C SER A 26 8.40 6.91 3.57
N TYR A 27 8.67 5.71 4.08
CA TYR A 27 7.78 5.01 4.99
C TYR A 27 7.49 5.82 6.26
N ASP A 28 8.52 6.41 6.87
CA ASP A 28 8.37 7.18 8.11
C ASP A 28 7.54 8.45 7.90
N GLU A 29 7.73 9.14 6.77
CA GLU A 29 6.91 10.29 6.39
C GLU A 29 5.45 9.89 6.14
N ALA A 30 5.22 8.75 5.47
CA ALA A 30 3.88 8.22 5.25
C ALA A 30 3.17 7.87 6.58
N VAL A 31 3.86 7.17 7.49
CA VAL A 31 3.35 6.83 8.83
C VAL A 31 3.05 8.09 9.65
N LYS A 32 3.98 9.04 9.70
CA LYS A 32 3.80 10.30 10.43
C LYS A 32 2.58 11.07 9.92
N THR A 33 2.42 11.13 8.60
CA THR A 33 1.30 11.84 7.97
C THR A 33 -0.02 11.10 8.20
N ALA A 34 -0.02 9.77 8.09
CA ALA A 34 -1.20 8.94 8.36
C ALA A 34 -1.69 9.07 9.79
N ILE A 35 -0.78 9.03 10.78
CA ILE A 35 -1.12 9.22 12.20
C ILE A 35 -1.74 10.60 12.41
N LYS A 36 -1.12 11.64 11.86
CA LYS A 36 -1.60 13.03 11.97
C LYS A 36 -3.01 13.22 11.41
N ASN A 37 -3.34 12.55 10.31
CA ASN A 37 -4.61 12.73 9.62
C ASN A 37 -5.69 11.70 10.03
N ASN A 38 -5.41 10.83 11.00
CA ASN A 38 -6.33 9.77 11.39
C ASN A 38 -7.32 10.28 12.46
N LEU A 39 -8.58 10.42 12.07
CA LEU A 39 -9.66 10.92 12.94
C LEU A 39 -9.89 10.07 14.20
N ASN A 40 -9.66 8.76 14.15
CA ASN A 40 -9.84 7.91 15.33
C ASN A 40 -8.70 8.13 16.34
N LEU A 41 -7.47 8.27 15.86
CA LEU A 41 -6.32 8.61 16.71
C LEU A 41 -6.46 10.02 17.31
N GLU A 42 -6.99 10.97 16.55
CA GLU A 42 -7.35 12.31 17.05
C GLU A 42 -8.36 12.21 18.20
N ARG A 43 -9.49 11.52 17.98
CA ARG A 43 -10.52 11.33 19.02
C ARG A 43 -10.02 10.63 20.28
N LEU A 44 -9.17 9.62 20.13
CA LEU A 44 -8.55 8.94 21.26
C LEU A 44 -7.61 9.87 22.03
N THR A 45 -6.84 10.68 21.31
CA THR A 45 -5.97 11.71 21.92
C THR A 45 -6.79 12.72 22.72
N ASP A 46 -7.89 13.22 22.14
CA ASP A 46 -8.79 14.15 22.83
C ASP A 46 -9.42 13.53 24.08
N THR A 47 -9.80 12.26 24.01
CA THR A 47 -10.38 11.52 25.15
C THR A 47 -9.36 11.33 26.27
N ILE A 48 -8.13 10.94 25.93
CA ILE A 48 -7.03 10.79 26.90
C ILE A 48 -6.72 12.13 27.56
N ASN A 49 -6.61 13.20 26.77
CA ASN A 49 -6.35 14.55 27.29
C ASN A 49 -7.47 15.03 28.23
N TYR A 50 -8.73 14.76 27.90
CA TYR A 50 -9.87 15.09 28.76
C TYR A 50 -9.82 14.31 30.09
N ILE A 51 -9.47 13.02 30.05
CA ILE A 51 -9.30 12.22 31.26
C ILE A 51 -8.15 12.78 32.11
N ASP A 52 -7.02 13.12 31.50
CA ASP A 52 -5.87 13.71 32.21
C ASP A 52 -6.23 15.04 32.87
N ASP A 53 -6.91 15.93 32.16
CA ASP A 53 -7.39 17.21 32.71
C ASP A 53 -8.37 16.99 33.88
N THR A 54 -9.24 15.98 33.79
CA THR A 54 -10.18 15.62 34.87
C THR A 54 -9.46 15.05 36.10
N LEU A 55 -8.45 14.20 35.87
CA LEU A 55 -7.63 13.62 36.94
C LEU A 55 -6.78 14.70 37.65
N GLU A 56 -6.25 15.67 36.89
CA GLU A 56 -5.45 16.78 37.43
C GLU A 56 -6.29 17.78 38.22
N LYS A 57 -7.44 18.20 37.68
CA LYS A 57 -8.35 19.15 38.35
C LYS A 57 -9.11 18.54 39.53
N GLY A 58 -9.16 17.21 39.59
CA GLY A 58 -9.92 16.47 40.58
C GLY A 58 -11.41 16.40 40.25
N ILE A 59 -12.09 15.43 40.85
CA ILE A 59 -13.53 15.21 40.65
C ILE A 59 -14.30 16.23 41.50
N SER A 60 -14.85 17.26 40.86
CA SER A 60 -15.70 18.25 41.54
C SER A 60 -16.98 17.60 42.05
N THR A 61 -17.33 17.91 43.29
CA THR A 61 -18.65 17.61 43.89
C THR A 61 -19.17 18.90 44.50
N ASP A 62 -20.39 19.30 44.11
CA ASP A 62 -21.05 20.52 44.59
C ASP A 62 -21.56 20.39 46.05
N ASP A 63 -21.30 19.26 46.72
CA ASP A 63 -21.76 19.00 48.08
C ASP A 63 -20.80 19.55 49.14
N GLU A 64 -21.31 20.48 49.97
CA GLU A 64 -20.59 21.13 51.07
C GLU A 64 -20.26 20.18 52.25
N GLU A 65 -20.85 18.98 52.28
CA GLU A 65 -20.60 17.96 53.30
C GLU A 65 -20.19 16.61 52.68
N LYS A 66 -18.89 16.30 52.70
CA LYS A 66 -18.37 15.03 52.19
C LYS A 66 -18.63 13.91 53.19
N ASP A 67 -19.72 13.18 53.01
CA ASP A 67 -19.94 11.93 53.73
C ASP A 67 -19.04 10.79 53.19
N ILE A 68 -18.97 9.68 53.93
CA ILE A 68 -18.15 8.52 53.56
C ILE A 68 -18.58 7.95 52.20
N SER A 69 -19.88 8.02 51.86
CA SER A 69 -20.42 7.51 50.61
C SER A 69 -19.90 8.32 49.40
N THR A 70 -19.85 9.64 49.53
CA THR A 70 -19.33 10.58 48.53
C THR A 70 -17.84 10.36 48.30
N ILE A 71 -17.07 10.12 49.37
CA ILE A 71 -15.64 9.79 49.28
C ILE A 71 -15.43 8.49 48.51
N ILE A 72 -16.18 7.43 48.85
CA ILE A 72 -16.09 6.13 48.17
C ILE A 72 -16.49 6.27 46.70
N SER A 73 -17.57 7.00 46.40
CA SER A 73 -18.04 7.24 45.02
C SER A 73 -16.98 7.96 44.18
N ASN A 74 -16.34 9.01 44.74
CA ASN A 74 -15.29 9.74 44.05
C ASN A 74 -14.03 8.91 43.83
N SER A 75 -13.65 8.07 44.81
CA SER A 75 -12.55 7.12 44.66
C SER A 75 -12.81 6.12 43.54
N MET A 76 -14.02 5.55 43.47
CA MET A 76 -14.42 4.65 42.39
C MET A 76 -14.40 5.35 41.02
N LYS A 77 -14.90 6.60 40.94
CA LYS A 77 -14.84 7.40 39.71
C LYS A 77 -13.39 7.66 39.28
N PHE A 78 -12.49 7.94 40.22
CA PHE A 78 -11.08 8.16 39.95
C PHE A 78 -10.40 6.91 39.38
N GLU A 79 -10.61 5.75 40.01
CA GLU A 79 -10.10 4.47 39.51
C GLU A 79 -10.68 4.11 38.14
N ASN A 80 -11.96 4.39 37.89
CA ASN A 80 -12.57 4.19 36.58
C ASN A 80 -11.90 5.07 35.50
N LEU A 81 -11.64 6.35 35.79
CA LEU A 81 -10.92 7.24 34.87
C LEU A 81 -9.50 6.74 34.57
N LEU A 82 -8.77 6.24 35.56
CA LEU A 82 -7.45 5.62 35.34
C LEU A 82 -7.53 4.38 34.43
N ASN A 83 -8.52 3.52 34.66
CA ASN A 83 -8.75 2.35 33.83
C ASN A 83 -9.14 2.74 32.40
N ASP A 84 -10.04 3.71 32.25
CA ASP A 84 -10.46 4.23 30.95
C ASP A 84 -9.29 4.86 30.19
N LYS A 85 -8.42 5.61 30.86
CA LYS A 85 -7.18 6.13 30.27
C LYS A 85 -6.34 5.01 29.69
N LYS A 86 -6.03 3.98 30.50
CA LYS A 86 -5.21 2.84 30.08
C LYS A 86 -5.81 2.11 28.87
N ILE A 87 -7.13 1.94 28.83
CA ILE A 87 -7.83 1.33 27.70
C ILE A 87 -7.69 2.19 26.44
N ASN A 88 -7.89 3.51 26.56
CA ASN A 88 -7.76 4.43 25.43
C ASN A 88 -6.33 4.52 24.90
N GLU A 89 -5.31 4.54 25.77
CA GLU A 89 -3.89 4.48 25.39
C GLU A 89 -3.56 3.18 24.64
N THR A 90 -4.03 2.04 25.16
CA THR A 90 -3.85 0.73 24.51
C THR A 90 -4.54 0.70 23.13
N SER A 91 -5.73 1.29 23.02
CA SER A 91 -6.46 1.42 21.76
C SER A 91 -5.72 2.31 20.76
N TYR A 92 -5.15 3.43 21.23
CA TYR A 92 -4.36 4.34 20.42
C TYR A 92 -3.12 3.64 19.84
N ASP A 93 -2.35 2.96 20.68
CA ASP A 93 -1.16 2.24 20.25
C ASP A 93 -1.50 1.10 19.28
N SER A 94 -2.58 0.37 19.53
CA SER A 94 -3.05 -0.70 18.63
C SER A 94 -3.43 -0.16 17.26
N GLN A 95 -4.14 0.96 17.19
CA GLN A 95 -4.52 1.59 15.92
C GLN A 95 -3.32 2.20 15.19
N LYS A 96 -2.37 2.78 15.92
CA LYS A 96 -1.11 3.28 15.38
C LYS A 96 -0.27 2.17 14.76
N GLU A 97 -0.15 1.01 15.42
CA GLU A 97 0.54 -0.15 14.86
C GLU A 97 -0.19 -0.74 13.64
N ALA A 98 -1.53 -0.78 13.66
CA ALA A 98 -2.30 -1.19 12.49
C ALA A 98 -2.04 -0.28 11.27
N LEU A 99 -1.95 1.04 11.45
CA LEU A 99 -1.57 1.96 10.37
C LEU A 99 -0.17 1.68 9.83
N LYS A 100 0.82 1.46 10.71
CA LYS A 100 2.20 1.12 10.32
C LYS A 100 2.25 -0.13 9.46
N ILE A 101 1.59 -1.20 9.90
CA ILE A 101 1.52 -2.48 9.17
C ILE A 101 0.87 -2.27 7.79
N ASN A 102 -0.29 -1.60 7.74
CA ASN A 102 -1.00 -1.36 6.49
C ASN A 102 -0.17 -0.54 5.49
N ILE A 103 0.54 0.49 5.95
CA ILE A 103 1.41 1.31 5.10
C ILE A 103 2.58 0.47 4.59
N LYS A 104 3.19 -0.37 5.45
CA LYS A 104 4.30 -1.24 5.07
C LYS A 104 3.90 -2.26 4.00
N ASP A 105 2.73 -2.86 4.13
CA ASP A 105 2.19 -3.79 3.14
C ASP A 105 1.95 -3.12 1.79
N ILE A 106 1.38 -1.91 1.79
CA ILE A 106 1.17 -1.16 0.54
C ILE A 106 2.50 -0.76 -0.10
N PHE A 107 3.50 -0.33 0.67
CA PHE A 107 4.84 -0.03 0.14
C PHE A 107 5.45 -1.26 -0.54
N SER A 108 5.39 -2.41 0.12
CA SER A 108 5.91 -3.68 -0.40
C SER A 108 5.17 -4.11 -1.68
N LYS A 109 3.85 -3.94 -1.72
CA LYS A 109 2.99 -4.19 -2.89
C LYS A 109 3.37 -3.28 -4.07
N ILE A 110 3.55 -1.98 -3.83
CA ILE A 110 3.96 -1.03 -4.88
C ILE A 110 5.34 -1.41 -5.43
N GLU A 111 6.32 -1.68 -4.56
CA GLU A 111 7.66 -2.07 -4.98
C GLU A 111 7.63 -3.34 -5.86
N TYR A 112 6.91 -4.37 -5.43
CA TYR A 112 6.73 -5.59 -6.20
C TYR A 112 6.11 -5.32 -7.57
N LEU A 113 5.05 -4.51 -7.63
CA LEU A 113 4.37 -4.17 -8.89
C LEU A 113 5.29 -3.42 -9.85
N GLU A 114 6.07 -2.45 -9.36
CA GLU A 114 7.03 -1.69 -10.19
C GLU A 114 8.19 -2.55 -10.69
N LYS A 115 8.72 -3.46 -9.85
CA LYS A 115 9.71 -4.47 -10.27
C LYS A 115 9.13 -5.41 -11.33
N ASN A 116 7.90 -5.86 -11.16
CA ASN A 116 7.22 -6.73 -12.11
C ASN A 116 6.92 -6.02 -13.44
N LYS A 117 6.52 -4.74 -13.43
CA LYS A 117 6.41 -3.90 -14.64
C LYS A 117 7.70 -3.90 -15.45
N THR A 118 8.84 -3.72 -14.77
CA THR A 118 10.16 -3.73 -15.42
C THR A 118 10.46 -5.09 -16.04
N LEU A 119 10.15 -6.19 -15.35
CA LEU A 119 10.33 -7.54 -15.86
C LEU A 119 9.45 -7.82 -17.08
N ILE A 120 8.15 -7.50 -17.02
CA ILE A 120 7.20 -7.69 -18.14
C ILE A 120 7.65 -6.87 -19.35
N THR A 121 8.10 -5.63 -19.13
CA THR A 121 8.62 -4.78 -20.22
C THR A 121 9.84 -5.40 -20.90
N LYS A 122 10.78 -5.96 -20.13
CA LYS A 122 11.93 -6.71 -20.70
C LYS A 122 11.47 -7.93 -21.50
N LYS A 123 10.48 -8.69 -21.01
CA LYS A 123 9.90 -9.83 -21.73
C LYS A 123 9.26 -9.40 -23.06
N ILE A 124 8.49 -8.30 -23.07
CA ILE A 124 7.91 -7.72 -24.29
C ILE A 124 9.00 -7.36 -25.29
N THR A 125 10.06 -6.67 -24.85
CA THR A 125 11.19 -6.31 -25.73
C THR A 125 11.86 -7.53 -26.34
N ASN A 126 12.09 -8.58 -25.55
CA ASN A 126 12.66 -9.83 -26.06
C ASN A 126 11.71 -10.54 -27.03
N MET A 127 10.41 -10.59 -26.72
CA MET A 127 9.41 -11.21 -27.58
C MET A 127 9.29 -10.49 -28.93
N ASN A 128 9.36 -9.16 -28.95
CA ASN A 128 9.39 -8.39 -30.20
C ASN A 128 10.60 -8.77 -31.07
N LYS A 129 11.77 -9.00 -30.48
CA LYS A 129 12.95 -9.50 -31.22
C LYS A 129 12.69 -10.91 -31.78
N THR A 130 12.11 -11.80 -30.98
CA THR A 130 11.74 -13.16 -31.41
C THR A 130 10.76 -13.11 -32.58
N ILE A 131 9.71 -12.30 -32.51
CA ILE A 131 8.73 -12.10 -33.58
C ILE A 131 9.40 -11.58 -34.85
N SER A 132 10.35 -10.63 -34.73
CA SER A 132 11.09 -10.14 -35.90
C SER A 132 11.84 -11.26 -36.61
N ILE A 133 12.52 -12.14 -35.85
CA ILE A 133 13.23 -13.30 -36.39
C ILE A 133 12.24 -14.30 -37.01
N ASN A 134 11.15 -14.61 -36.30
CA ASN A 134 10.13 -15.55 -36.76
C ASN A 134 9.44 -15.05 -38.03
N SER A 135 9.25 -13.74 -38.21
CA SER A 135 8.70 -13.19 -39.46
C SER A 135 9.56 -13.55 -40.68
N VAL A 136 10.90 -13.46 -40.53
CA VAL A 136 11.84 -13.82 -41.60
C VAL A 136 11.86 -15.32 -41.82
N ARG A 137 11.85 -16.12 -40.75
CA ARG A 137 11.80 -17.59 -40.84
C ARG A 137 10.52 -18.06 -41.53
N TYR A 138 9.38 -17.47 -41.19
CA TYR A 138 8.09 -17.76 -41.81
C TYR A 138 8.11 -17.40 -43.31
N ALA A 139 8.60 -16.20 -43.66
CA ALA A 139 8.72 -15.78 -45.06
C ALA A 139 9.63 -16.71 -45.88
N LYS A 140 10.61 -17.36 -45.24
CA LYS A 140 11.50 -18.36 -45.85
C LYS A 140 10.95 -19.79 -45.80
N GLY A 141 9.75 -20.01 -45.24
CA GLY A 141 9.15 -21.34 -45.08
C GLY A 141 9.83 -22.22 -44.02
N LEU A 142 10.64 -21.65 -43.13
CA LEU A 142 11.39 -22.38 -42.09
C LEU A 142 10.58 -22.63 -40.81
N ILE A 143 9.43 -21.97 -40.66
CA ILE A 143 8.44 -22.21 -39.61
C ILE A 143 7.05 -22.11 -40.22
N SER A 144 6.05 -22.69 -39.56
CA SER A 144 4.66 -22.59 -40.00
C SER A 144 4.05 -21.23 -39.68
N LYS A 145 2.89 -20.94 -40.30
CA LYS A 145 2.09 -19.76 -39.93
C LYS A 145 1.61 -19.85 -38.48
N ILE A 146 1.31 -21.06 -38.00
CA ILE A 146 0.82 -21.29 -36.64
C ILE A 146 1.90 -20.89 -35.62
N ASP A 147 3.16 -21.30 -35.83
CA ASP A 147 4.28 -20.95 -34.94
C ASP A 147 4.50 -19.43 -34.86
N TYR A 148 4.33 -18.74 -36.01
CA TYR A 148 4.43 -17.29 -36.07
C TYR A 148 3.26 -16.60 -35.33
N ASP A 149 2.03 -17.05 -35.58
CA ASP A 149 0.83 -16.51 -34.93
C ASP A 149 0.84 -16.75 -33.41
N GLU A 150 1.37 -17.89 -32.95
CA GLU A 150 1.53 -18.20 -31.52
C GLU A 150 2.48 -17.22 -30.83
N SER A 151 3.59 -16.87 -31.48
CA SER A 151 4.52 -15.85 -30.97
C SER A 151 3.83 -14.49 -30.80
N MET A 152 2.96 -14.11 -31.76
CA MET A 152 2.17 -12.88 -31.69
C MET A 152 1.14 -12.92 -30.54
N LEU A 153 0.48 -14.06 -30.34
CA LEU A 153 -0.45 -14.26 -29.24
C LEU A 153 0.24 -14.14 -27.87
N GLU A 154 1.45 -14.67 -27.72
CA GLU A 154 2.23 -14.53 -26.48
C GLU A 154 2.58 -13.07 -26.19
N LEU A 155 2.96 -12.30 -27.21
CA LEU A 155 3.18 -10.86 -27.08
C LEU A 155 1.92 -10.13 -26.59
N ASP A 156 0.75 -10.46 -27.13
CA ASP A 156 -0.51 -9.83 -26.73
C ASP A 156 -0.90 -10.18 -25.28
N LYS A 157 -0.66 -11.43 -24.84
CA LYS A 157 -0.80 -11.82 -23.43
C LYS A 157 0.12 -10.97 -22.54
N LEU A 158 1.39 -10.80 -22.91
CA LEU A 158 2.33 -9.97 -22.14
C LEU A 158 1.90 -8.50 -22.06
N LYS A 159 1.37 -7.94 -23.15
CA LYS A 159 0.83 -6.56 -23.17
C LYS A 159 -0.39 -6.42 -22.25
N ASN A 160 -1.26 -7.41 -22.21
CA ASN A 160 -2.41 -7.40 -21.30
C ASN A 160 -1.95 -7.50 -19.83
N SER A 161 -0.98 -8.37 -19.53
CA SER A 161 -0.38 -8.45 -18.20
C SER A 161 0.28 -7.13 -17.77
N LEU A 162 0.89 -6.40 -18.70
CA LEU A 162 1.45 -5.07 -18.44
C LEU A 162 0.35 -4.08 -18.04
N LYS A 163 -0.75 -4.01 -18.80
CA LYS A 163 -1.89 -3.12 -18.50
C LYS A 163 -2.51 -3.43 -17.14
N GLU A 164 -2.68 -4.71 -16.82
CA GLU A 164 -3.21 -5.15 -15.53
C GLU A 164 -2.27 -4.75 -14.38
N ASN A 165 -0.96 -4.93 -14.57
CA ASN A 165 0.04 -4.52 -13.58
C ASN A 165 0.03 -3.00 -13.34
N GLU A 166 -0.10 -2.19 -14.41
CA GLU A 166 -0.20 -0.74 -14.31
C GLU A 166 -1.46 -0.29 -13.55
N LEU A 167 -2.60 -0.94 -13.83
CA LEU A 167 -3.84 -0.70 -13.10
C LEU A 167 -3.68 -1.03 -11.61
N LYS A 168 -3.11 -2.20 -11.28
CA LYS A 168 -2.83 -2.60 -9.89
C LYS A 168 -1.90 -1.61 -9.19
N THR A 169 -0.89 -1.10 -9.90
CA THR A 169 0.04 -0.09 -9.37
C THR A 169 -0.70 1.19 -9.03
N LYS A 170 -1.53 1.71 -9.95
CA LYS A 170 -2.35 2.90 -9.72
C LYS A 170 -3.30 2.74 -8.53
N THR A 171 -3.93 1.57 -8.41
CA THR A 171 -4.82 1.27 -7.28
C THR A 171 -4.05 1.23 -5.97
N ALA A 172 -2.86 0.63 -5.92
CA ALA A 172 -2.03 0.61 -4.72
C ALA A 172 -1.60 2.03 -4.26
N TYR A 173 -1.25 2.92 -5.19
CA TYR A 173 -0.96 4.33 -4.86
C TYR A 173 -2.21 5.09 -4.35
N LYS A 174 -3.40 4.76 -4.85
CA LYS A 174 -4.67 5.30 -4.34
C LYS A 174 -4.98 4.78 -2.93
N GLU A 175 -4.81 3.48 -2.71
CA GLU A 175 -4.92 2.87 -1.37
C GLU A 175 -3.98 3.57 -0.38
N LEU A 176 -2.72 3.82 -0.78
CA LEU A 176 -1.76 4.55 0.04
C LEU A 176 -2.25 5.97 0.39
N SER A 177 -2.75 6.72 -0.60
CA SER A 177 -3.29 8.07 -0.38
C SER A 177 -4.45 8.07 0.62
N ASN A 178 -5.33 7.08 0.52
CA ASN A 178 -6.46 6.94 1.42
C ASN A 178 -6.02 6.67 2.87
N ILE A 179 -5.04 5.78 3.08
CA ILE A 179 -4.53 5.47 4.43
C ILE A 179 -3.77 6.65 5.03
N ILE A 180 -3.02 7.39 4.22
CA ILE A 180 -2.30 8.60 4.67
C ILE A 180 -3.27 9.76 4.94
N GLY A 181 -4.49 9.71 4.43
CA GLY A 181 -5.46 10.81 4.55
C GLY A 181 -5.07 12.05 3.73
N SER A 182 -4.22 11.89 2.72
CA SER A 182 -3.82 12.99 1.82
C SER A 182 -3.47 12.46 0.43
N LYS A 183 -3.56 13.31 -0.60
CA LYS A 183 -3.17 12.91 -1.96
C LYS A 183 -1.67 12.58 -1.99
N ASN A 184 -1.32 11.35 -2.39
CA ASN A 184 0.06 11.00 -2.66
C ASN A 184 0.43 11.37 -4.10
N ASN A 185 1.20 12.45 -4.25
CA ASN A 185 1.73 12.91 -5.54
C ASN A 185 3.23 12.58 -5.70
N SER A 186 3.77 11.69 -4.87
CA SER A 186 5.19 11.32 -4.86
C SER A 186 5.39 9.83 -5.10
N LYS A 187 6.50 9.49 -5.76
CA LYS A 187 6.94 8.09 -5.87
C LYS A 187 7.37 7.60 -4.48
N ILE A 188 7.15 6.33 -4.15
CA ILE A 188 7.63 5.82 -2.86
C ILE A 188 9.14 5.57 -2.88
N LYS A 189 9.79 5.76 -1.73
CA LYS A 189 11.12 5.19 -1.46
C LYS A 189 10.92 3.76 -0.97
N TYR A 190 11.53 2.80 -1.66
CA TYR A 190 11.40 1.39 -1.29
C TYR A 190 11.96 1.11 0.10
N LEU A 191 11.35 0.12 0.75
CA LEU A 191 11.80 -0.35 2.05
C LEU A 191 13.10 -1.15 1.86
N ASP A 192 14.13 -0.81 2.63
CA ASP A 192 15.33 -1.64 2.72
C ASP A 192 15.04 -2.83 3.64
N ILE A 193 14.37 -3.84 3.10
CA ILE A 193 14.10 -5.08 3.82
C ILE A 193 15.26 -6.03 3.53
N LYS A 194 16.15 -6.21 4.50
CA LYS A 194 17.20 -7.23 4.42
C LYS A 194 16.56 -8.59 4.16
N TYR A 195 16.96 -9.25 3.08
CA TYR A 195 16.53 -10.60 2.77
C TYR A 195 17.13 -11.57 3.77
N THR A 196 16.28 -12.20 4.58
CA THR A 196 16.66 -13.31 5.47
C THR A 196 16.12 -14.60 4.85
N PRO A 197 16.99 -15.49 4.33
CA PRO A 197 16.56 -16.74 3.72
C PRO A 197 15.73 -17.59 4.71
N LEU A 198 14.66 -18.24 4.24
CA LEU A 198 13.86 -19.16 5.07
C LEU A 198 14.72 -20.24 5.77
N THR A 199 15.83 -20.65 5.16
CA THR A 199 16.80 -21.59 5.72
C THR A 199 17.50 -21.08 6.99
N THR A 200 17.58 -19.76 7.18
CA THR A 200 18.17 -19.14 8.37
C THR A 200 17.18 -18.95 9.52
N LEU A 201 15.88 -19.09 9.27
CA LEU A 201 14.85 -18.93 10.30
C LEU A 201 14.67 -20.16 11.20
N GLN A 202 15.49 -21.21 11.05
CA GLN A 202 15.40 -22.47 11.82
C GLN A 202 13.96 -23.02 11.93
N ILE A 203 13.10 -22.74 10.95
CA ILE A 203 11.79 -23.39 10.82
C ILE A 203 12.07 -24.77 10.20
N SER A 204 12.80 -25.60 10.93
CA SER A 204 13.13 -26.95 10.50
C SER A 204 11.90 -27.83 10.71
N LYS A 205 11.32 -28.27 9.59
CA LYS A 205 10.58 -29.52 9.39
C LYS A 205 10.07 -30.20 10.67
N GLN A 206 8.85 -29.86 11.09
CA GLN A 206 8.00 -30.86 11.73
C GLN A 206 7.31 -31.64 10.61
N GLN A 207 7.87 -32.80 10.27
CA GLN A 207 7.19 -33.90 9.58
C GLN A 207 7.50 -35.17 10.35
#